data_AF-A0A9X0SN79-F1
#
_entry.id   AF-A0A9X0SN79-F1
#
_cell.length_a   1.000
_cell.length_b   1.000
_cell.length_c   1.000
_cell.angle_alpha   90.00
_cell.angle_beta   90.00
_cell.angle_gamma   90.00
#
_symmetry.space_group_name_H-M   'P 1'
#
loop_
_entity.id
_entity.type
_entity.pdbx_description
1 polymer ?
#
loop_
_entity_poly.entity_id
_entity_poly.type
_entity_poly.pdbx_seq_one_letter_code
_entity_poly.pdbx_strand_id
1 'polypeptide(L)'
;MGSVPNLTPQQSISKKQINPNKNQQTNKKLRRRLLLALAFMLPMVISIQICIYKQEDMIQEKQITLNKEKKKLSELELIGRYFENDVKTLTESEEGILKFARKLYGFSRANETIFQIAE
;
A
#
# COMPACT_ATOMS: atom_id res chain seq x y z
N MET A 1 -11.22 -74.15 66.14
CA MET A 1 -10.12 -73.16 66.07
C MET A 1 -10.12 -72.60 64.67
N GLY A 2 -10.53 -71.33 64.54
CA GLY A 2 -10.92 -70.70 63.28
C GLY A 2 -9.73 -70.20 62.46
N SER A 3 -9.85 -70.39 61.15
CA SER A 3 -8.90 -69.99 60.11
C SER A 3 -8.79 -68.46 59.98
N VAL A 4 -7.56 -67.95 59.98
CA VAL A 4 -7.20 -66.56 59.64
C VAL A 4 -7.37 -66.35 58.13
N PRO A 5 -8.05 -65.29 57.65
CA PRO A 5 -7.95 -64.91 56.25
C PRO A 5 -6.76 -63.96 56.03
N ASN A 6 -5.83 -64.40 55.20
CA ASN A 6 -4.86 -63.55 54.52
C ASN A 6 -5.61 -62.60 53.56
N LEU A 7 -5.40 -61.30 53.69
CA LEU A 7 -5.80 -60.31 52.70
C LEU A 7 -4.53 -59.60 52.20
N THR A 8 -3.98 -60.09 51.10
CA THR A 8 -3.08 -59.32 50.24
C THR A 8 -3.95 -58.71 49.11
N PRO A 9 -3.93 -57.38 48.89
CA PRO A 9 -4.56 -56.80 47.71
C PRO A 9 -3.63 -56.98 46.53
N GLN A 10 -3.84 -58.03 45.73
CA GLN A 10 -3.18 -58.19 44.44
C GLN A 10 -4.23 -58.17 43.33
N GLN A 11 -4.43 -56.99 42.73
CA GLN A 11 -4.97 -56.71 41.39
C GLN A 11 -5.22 -55.19 41.36
N SER A 12 -4.62 -54.38 40.49
CA SER A 12 -4.50 -54.57 39.05
C SER A 12 -3.60 -53.46 38.48
N ILE A 13 -2.32 -53.75 38.22
CA ILE A 13 -1.55 -52.93 37.27
C ILE A 13 -1.68 -53.65 35.93
N SER A 14 -2.75 -53.33 35.21
CA SER A 14 -2.90 -53.71 33.81
C SER A 14 -1.79 -53.02 33.01
N LYS A 15 -0.66 -53.71 32.85
CA LYS A 15 0.39 -53.33 31.93
C LYS A 15 -0.20 -53.39 30.53
N LYS A 16 -0.69 -52.24 30.03
CA LYS A 16 -0.96 -52.05 28.60
C LYS A 16 0.34 -52.35 27.85
N GLN A 17 0.39 -53.52 27.22
CA GLN A 17 1.44 -53.87 26.27
C GLN A 17 1.31 -52.88 25.09
N ILE A 18 2.16 -51.86 25.08
CA ILE A 18 2.23 -50.91 23.97
C ILE A 18 2.87 -51.67 22.81
N ASN A 19 2.04 -52.15 21.87
CA ASN A 19 2.52 -52.75 20.64
C ASN A 19 3.16 -51.65 19.76
N PRO A 20 4.49 -51.64 19.57
CA PRO A 20 5.19 -50.55 18.88
C PRO A 20 4.80 -50.44 17.39
N ASN A 21 4.29 -51.53 16.80
CA ASN A 21 3.94 -51.58 15.38
C ASN A 21 2.67 -50.76 15.05
N LYS A 22 1.69 -50.72 15.97
CA LYS A 22 0.47 -49.90 15.80
C LYS A 22 0.78 -48.39 15.79
N ASN A 23 1.73 -47.96 16.62
CA ASN A 23 2.13 -46.55 16.74
C ASN A 23 2.89 -46.05 15.50
N GLN A 24 3.67 -46.91 14.83
CA GLN A 24 4.35 -46.56 13.57
C GLN A 24 3.34 -46.38 12.43
N GLN A 25 2.30 -47.21 12.36
CA GLN A 25 1.29 -47.15 11.31
C GLN A 25 0.35 -45.94 11.45
N THR A 26 -0.03 -45.57 12.69
CA THR A 26 -0.82 -44.35 12.96
C THR A 26 -0.04 -43.08 12.67
N ASN A 27 1.24 -43.02 13.02
CA ASN A 27 2.12 -41.89 12.68
C ASN A 27 2.28 -41.70 11.16
N LYS A 28 2.38 -42.79 10.37
CA LYS A 28 2.41 -42.71 8.90
C LYS A 28 1.11 -42.13 8.33
N LYS A 29 -0.05 -42.55 8.84
CA LYS A 29 -1.36 -41.99 8.43
C LYS A 29 -1.51 -40.51 8.80
N LEU A 30 -1.04 -40.13 9.99
CA LEU A 30 -1.06 -38.74 10.46
C LEU A 30 -0.18 -37.84 9.58
N ARG A 31 1.06 -38.27 9.28
CA ARG A 31 1.96 -37.54 8.38
C ARG A 31 1.36 -37.35 6.99
N ARG A 32 0.68 -38.38 6.45
CA ARG A 32 0.03 -38.28 5.14
C ARG A 32 -1.11 -37.27 5.12
N ARG A 33 -1.90 -37.17 6.20
CA ARG A 33 -2.94 -36.14 6.37
C ARG A 33 -2.34 -34.75 6.51
N LEU A 34 -1.24 -34.62 7.25
CA LEU A 34 -0.53 -33.35 7.42
C LEU A 34 0.01 -32.83 6.09
N LEU A 35 0.65 -33.71 5.29
CA LEU A 35 1.17 -33.36 3.96
C LEU A 35 0.05 -32.94 2.99
N LEU A 36 -1.09 -33.64 3.02
CA LEU A 36 -2.27 -33.27 2.23
C LEU A 36 -2.83 -31.90 2.63
N ALA A 37 -2.94 -31.63 3.94
CA ALA A 37 -3.38 -30.33 4.43
C ALA A 37 -2.39 -29.23 4.03
N LEU A 38 -1.08 -29.48 4.16
CA LEU A 38 -0.04 -28.53 3.77
C LEU A 38 -0.10 -28.23 2.26
N ALA A 39 -0.22 -29.27 1.44
CA ALA A 39 -0.30 -29.14 -0.01
C ALA A 39 -1.54 -28.36 -0.47
N PHE A 40 -2.62 -28.38 0.31
CA PHE A 40 -3.81 -27.58 0.04
C PHE A 40 -3.68 -26.12 0.50
N MET A 41 -3.03 -25.89 1.65
CA MET A 41 -2.92 -24.55 2.24
C MET A 41 -1.82 -23.70 1.60
N LEU A 42 -0.67 -24.30 1.26
CA LEU A 42 0.49 -23.60 0.67
C LEU A 42 0.15 -22.79 -0.60
N PRO A 43 -0.54 -23.37 -1.59
CA PRO A 43 -0.91 -22.63 -2.80
C PRO A 43 -1.80 -21.43 -2.50
N MET A 44 -2.69 -21.55 -1.50
CA MET A 44 -3.58 -20.46 -1.11
C MET A 44 -2.79 -19.28 -0.52
N VAL A 45 -1.86 -19.56 0.39
CA VAL A 45 -1.02 -18.53 1.02
C VAL A 45 -0.13 -17.85 -0.03
N ILE A 46 0.50 -18.61 -0.91
CA ILE A 46 1.35 -18.07 -2.00
C ILE A 46 0.52 -17.17 -2.93
N SER A 47 -0.69 -17.62 -3.29
CA SER A 47 -1.58 -16.84 -4.16
C SER A 47 -1.98 -15.51 -3.53
N ILE A 48 -2.34 -15.52 -2.24
CA ILE A 48 -2.67 -14.31 -1.48
C ILE A 48 -1.46 -13.36 -1.45
N GLN A 49 -0.25 -13.89 -1.19
CA GLN A 49 0.97 -13.07 -1.15
C GLN A 49 1.26 -12.40 -2.50
N ILE A 50 1.09 -13.14 -3.61
CA ILE A 50 1.25 -12.59 -4.97
C ILE A 50 0.22 -11.49 -5.23
N CYS A 51 -1.04 -11.71 -4.82
CA CYS A 51 -2.10 -10.72 -4.96
C CYS A 51 -1.79 -9.45 -4.17
N ILE A 52 -1.33 -9.57 -2.92
CA ILE A 52 -0.95 -8.43 -2.07
C ILE A 52 0.20 -7.67 -2.72
N TYR A 53 1.25 -8.37 -3.17
CA TYR A 53 2.40 -7.75 -3.80
C TYR A 53 2.02 -6.95 -5.07
N LYS A 54 1.18 -7.54 -5.94
CA LYS A 54 0.68 -6.84 -7.12
C LYS A 54 -0.22 -5.64 -6.78
N GLN A 55 -1.01 -5.74 -5.72
CA GLN A 55 -1.83 -4.63 -5.26
C GLN A 55 -0.98 -3.49 -4.73
N GLU A 56 0.07 -3.78 -3.98
CA GLU A 56 1.01 -2.78 -3.47
C GLU A 56 1.71 -2.04 -4.61
N ASP A 57 2.22 -2.76 -5.61
CA ASP A 57 2.87 -2.15 -6.78
C ASP A 57 1.91 -1.24 -7.56
N MET A 58 0.68 -1.71 -7.80
CA MET A 58 -0.37 -0.90 -8.44
C MET A 58 -0.73 0.35 -7.60
N ILE A 59 -0.77 0.24 -6.27
CA ILE A 59 -1.05 1.38 -5.39
C ILE A 59 0.08 2.41 -5.49
N GLN A 60 1.34 1.97 -5.48
CA GLN A 60 2.49 2.85 -5.62
C GLN A 60 2.46 3.60 -6.97
N GLU A 61 2.23 2.88 -8.07
CA GLU A 61 2.12 3.50 -9.41
C GLU A 61 0.99 4.54 -9.48
N LYS A 62 -0.18 4.20 -8.93
CA LYS A 62 -1.32 5.13 -8.84
C LYS A 62 -1.00 6.34 -7.98
N GLN A 63 -0.27 6.16 -6.88
CA GLN A 63 0.12 7.27 -6.01
C GLN A 63 1.11 8.23 -6.68
N ILE A 64 2.08 7.70 -7.44
CA ILE A 64 3.00 8.51 -8.25
C ILE A 64 2.22 9.32 -9.30
N THR A 65 1.30 8.65 -10.00
CA THR A 65 0.46 9.29 -11.04
C THR A 65 -0.41 10.39 -10.44
N LEU A 66 -1.08 10.12 -9.31
CA LEU A 66 -1.90 11.09 -8.60
C LEU A 66 -1.08 12.30 -8.15
N ASN A 67 0.12 12.09 -7.59
CA ASN A 67 0.99 13.19 -7.19
C ASN A 67 1.42 14.05 -8.38
N LYS A 68 1.71 13.43 -9.53
CA LYS A 68 2.05 14.13 -10.77
C LYS A 68 0.87 14.96 -11.28
N GLU A 69 -0.33 14.40 -11.28
CA GLU A 69 -1.55 15.11 -11.68
C GLU A 69 -1.88 16.25 -10.72
N LYS A 70 -1.76 16.04 -9.41
CA LYS A 70 -1.95 17.08 -8.40
C LYS A 70 -0.97 18.24 -8.59
N LYS A 71 0.29 17.96 -8.91
CA LYS A 71 1.28 19.00 -9.23
C LYS A 71 0.86 19.79 -10.47
N LYS A 72 0.51 19.11 -11.57
CA LYS A 72 0.02 19.76 -12.79
C LYS A 72 -1.22 20.62 -12.52
N LEU A 73 -2.16 20.12 -11.72
CA LEU A 73 -3.36 20.86 -11.34
C LEU A 73 -3.01 22.13 -10.57
N SER A 74 -2.08 22.06 -9.61
CA SER A 74 -1.64 23.23 -8.85
C SER A 74 -0.92 24.28 -9.71
N GLU A 75 -0.11 23.84 -10.67
CA GLU A 75 0.53 24.72 -11.65
C GLU A 75 -0.51 25.40 -12.52
N LEU A 76 -1.50 24.63 -13.00
CA LEU A 76 -2.59 25.15 -13.83
C LEU A 76 -3.49 26.13 -13.06
N GLU A 77 -3.76 25.87 -11.78
CA GLU A 77 -4.51 26.78 -10.91
C GLU A 77 -3.77 28.11 -10.70
N LEU A 78 -2.44 28.05 -10.54
CA LEU A 78 -1.60 29.24 -10.42
C LEU A 78 -1.61 30.06 -11.72
N ILE A 79 -1.47 29.38 -12.86
CA ILE A 79 -1.57 30.00 -14.19
C ILE A 79 -2.96 30.60 -14.40
N GLY A 80 -4.03 29.89 -14.01
CA GLY A 80 -5.41 30.37 -14.08
C GLY A 80 -5.62 31.66 -13.29
N ARG A 81 -5.14 31.70 -12.04
CA ARG A 81 -5.18 32.92 -11.21
C ARG A 81 -4.38 34.07 -11.82
N TYR A 82 -3.22 33.78 -12.41
CA TYR A 82 -2.43 34.78 -13.10
C TYR A 82 -3.21 35.39 -14.28
N PHE A 83 -3.84 34.56 -15.11
CA PHE A 83 -4.67 35.03 -16.22
C PHE A 83 -5.92 35.78 -15.76
N GLU A 84 -6.57 35.35 -14.68
CA GLU A 84 -7.72 36.07 -14.12
C GLU A 84 -7.35 37.49 -13.69
N ASN A 85 -6.18 37.65 -13.04
CA ASN A 85 -5.65 38.97 -12.67
C ASN A 85 -5.32 39.83 -13.91
N ASP A 86 -4.75 39.23 -14.95
CA ASP A 86 -4.43 39.93 -16.19
C ASP A 86 -5.72 40.39 -16.90
N VAL A 87 -6.73 39.51 -17.03
CA VAL A 87 -8.04 39.85 -17.59
C VAL A 87 -8.73 40.95 -16.79
N LYS A 88 -8.70 40.86 -15.46
CA LYS A 88 -9.25 41.89 -14.57
C LYS A 88 -8.57 43.24 -14.80
N THR A 89 -7.24 43.24 -14.85
CA THR A 89 -6.44 44.45 -15.12
C THR A 89 -6.78 45.06 -16.48
N LEU A 90 -7.02 44.23 -17.50
CA LEU A 90 -7.41 44.67 -18.84
C LEU A 90 -8.85 45.22 -18.91
N THR A 91 -9.74 44.79 -18.01
CA THR A 91 -11.17 45.15 -18.06
C THR A 91 -11.52 46.33 -17.13
N GLU A 92 -10.72 46.59 -16.09
CA GLU A 92 -11.03 47.61 -15.07
C GLU A 92 -10.76 49.05 -15.52
N SER A 93 -9.71 49.32 -16.30
CA SER A 93 -9.37 50.69 -16.72
C SER A 93 -8.37 50.76 -17.87
N GLU A 94 -8.37 51.89 -18.58
CA GLU A 94 -7.39 52.20 -19.64
C GLU A 94 -5.94 52.20 -19.12
N GLU A 95 -5.69 52.68 -17.90
CA GLU A 95 -4.37 52.63 -17.28
C GLU A 95 -3.93 51.18 -16.97
N GLY A 96 -4.86 50.29 -16.67
CA GLY A 96 -4.62 48.85 -16.55
C GLY A 96 -4.15 48.23 -17.86
N ILE A 97 -4.79 48.58 -18.98
CA ILE A 97 -4.40 48.17 -20.33
C ILE A 97 -3.00 48.67 -20.67
N LEU A 98 -2.72 49.96 -20.41
CA LEU A 98 -1.39 50.54 -20.64
C LEU A 98 -0.32 49.86 -19.77
N LYS A 99 -0.61 49.58 -18.50
CA LYS A 99 0.31 48.84 -17.60
C LYS A 99 0.60 47.42 -18.10
N PHE A 100 -0.40 46.73 -18.62
CA PHE A 100 -0.25 45.40 -19.21
C PHE A 100 0.61 45.45 -20.49
N ALA A 101 0.35 46.42 -21.38
CA ALA A 101 1.14 46.62 -22.59
C ALA A 101 2.60 46.97 -22.29
N ARG A 102 2.87 47.81 -21.28
CA ARG A 102 4.24 48.10 -20.81
C ARG A 102 4.98 46.84 -20.37
N LYS A 103 4.31 45.95 -19.63
CA LYS A 103 4.88 44.67 -19.17
C LYS A 103 5.19 43.71 -20.33
N LEU A 104 4.31 43.61 -21.32
CA LEU A 104 4.47 42.68 -22.44
C LEU A 104 5.47 43.13 -23.50
N TYR A 105 5.41 44.41 -23.87
CA TYR A 105 6.15 44.95 -25.01
C TYR A 105 7.32 45.85 -24.60
N GLY A 106 7.54 46.03 -23.30
CA GLY A 106 8.62 46.88 -22.79
C GLY A 106 8.42 48.35 -23.15
N PHE A 107 7.17 48.84 -23.16
CA PHE A 107 6.90 50.27 -23.35
C PHE A 107 7.26 51.08 -22.11
N SER A 108 7.82 52.27 -22.30
CA SER A 108 8.12 53.18 -21.19
C SER A 108 6.88 53.94 -20.76
N ARG A 109 6.88 54.44 -19.52
CA ARG A 109 5.93 55.50 -19.14
C ARG A 109 6.32 56.80 -19.84
N ALA A 110 5.37 57.74 -19.87
CA ALA A 110 5.57 59.04 -20.53
C ALA A 110 6.81 59.82 -20.04
N ASN A 111 7.35 59.50 -18.85
CA ASN A 111 8.52 60.10 -18.23
C ASN A 111 9.73 59.15 -18.08
N GLU A 112 9.71 57.99 -18.74
CA GLU A 112 10.77 56.98 -18.65
C GLU A 112 11.34 56.69 -20.04
N THR A 113 12.62 56.30 -20.11
CA THR A 113 13.29 55.84 -21.33
C THR A 113 13.85 54.45 -21.09
N ILE A 114 13.45 53.48 -21.90
CA ILE A 114 13.92 52.09 -21.79
C ILE A 114 15.07 51.89 -22.76
N PHE A 115 16.21 51.42 -22.24
CA PHE A 115 17.37 51.04 -23.04
C PHE A 115 17.35 49.53 -23.21
N GLN A 116 17.26 49.04 -24.45
CA GLN A 116 17.53 47.64 -24.75
C GLN A 116 19.04 47.42 -24.67
N ILE A 117 19.48 46.67 -23.66
CA ILE A 117 20.85 46.17 -23.61
C ILE A 117 20.84 44.91 -24.47
N ALA A 118 21.41 45.00 -25.67
CA ALA A 118 21.71 43.82 -26.47
C ALA A 118 22.81 43.03 -25.75
N GLU A 119 22.56 41.73 -25.53
CA GLU A 119 23.55 40.80 -24.98
C GLU A 119 24.57 40.39 -26.04
#